data_AF-A0A920GA56-F1
#
_entry.id   AF-A0A920GA56-F1
#
_cell.length_a   1.000
_cell.length_b   1.000
_cell.length_c   1.000
_cell.angle_alpha   90.00
_cell.angle_beta   90.00
_cell.angle_gamma   90.00
#
_symmetry.space_group_name_H-M   'P 1'
#
loop_
_entity.id
_entity.type
_entity.pdbx_description
1 polymer ?
#
loop_
_entity_poly.entity_id
_entity_poly.type
_entity_poly.pdbx_seq_one_letter_code
_entity_poly.pdbx_strand_id
1 'polypeptide(L)'
;MIPTESIGQNIEMLFYPVFNKDTVYEVNSTYSYTAWAPWNEGTSSDFLMDEVKNILEDWYGSDFLSIENPKNDDVLFVTVNGNRRITLTEISDREVRARFTDLSVEKKLKK
;
A
#
# COMPACT_ATOMS: atom_id res chain seq x y z
N MET A 1 -24.09 -0.74 23.52
CA MET A 1 -23.64 0.62 23.17
C MET A 1 -22.17 0.48 22.81
N ILE A 2 -21.88 0.29 21.53
CA ILE A 2 -20.50 0.28 21.04
C ILE A 2 -20.02 1.74 21.16
N PRO A 3 -18.81 2.02 21.66
CA PRO A 3 -18.28 3.38 21.66
C PRO A 3 -18.09 3.80 20.20
N THR A 4 -19.11 4.44 19.64
CA THR A 4 -19.06 5.12 18.36
C THR A 4 -18.40 6.47 18.65
N GLU A 5 -17.09 6.51 18.46
CA GLU A 5 -16.27 7.66 18.03
C GLU A 5 -14.80 7.32 18.32
N SER A 6 -14.10 6.76 17.33
CA SER A 6 -12.64 6.69 17.35
C SER A 6 -12.09 8.10 17.08
N ILE A 7 -12.02 8.90 18.13
CA ILE A 7 -11.20 10.12 18.16
C ILE A 7 -9.73 9.66 18.17
N GLY A 8 -9.13 9.40 17.00
CA GLY A 8 -7.67 9.21 16.88
C GLY A 8 -7.12 8.03 16.06
N GLN A 9 -7.83 7.50 15.05
CA GLN A 9 -7.21 6.56 14.10
C GLN A 9 -6.33 7.33 13.12
N ASN A 10 -5.04 7.48 13.46
CA ASN A 10 -4.04 7.94 12.50
C ASN A 10 -3.47 6.73 11.76
N ILE A 11 -3.11 6.93 10.49
CA ILE A 11 -2.33 5.96 9.72
C ILE A 11 -0.86 6.31 9.92
N GLU A 12 -0.06 5.36 10.40
CA GLU A 12 1.39 5.44 10.37
C GLU A 12 1.94 4.85 9.07
N MET A 13 3.04 5.42 8.58
CA MET A 13 3.72 4.97 7.34
C MET A 13 5.21 4.74 7.63
N LEU A 14 5.66 3.51 7.43
CA LEU A 14 7.08 3.15 7.44
C LEU A 14 7.56 2.99 6.01
N PHE A 15 8.60 3.72 5.62
CA PHE A 15 9.14 3.69 4.25
C PHE A 15 10.57 3.16 4.21
N TYR A 16 10.83 2.25 3.26
CA TYR A 16 12.12 1.58 3.06
C TYR A 16 12.53 1.72 1.59
N PRO A 17 13.41 2.68 1.26
CA PRO A 17 13.87 2.88 -0.11
C PRO A 17 14.87 1.81 -0.53
N VAL A 18 14.82 1.42 -1.79
CA VAL A 18 15.77 0.53 -2.47
C VAL A 18 16.51 1.33 -3.53
N PHE A 19 17.83 1.30 -3.43
CA PHE A 19 18.72 2.07 -4.29
C PHE A 19 19.25 1.21 -5.43
N ASN A 20 19.37 1.84 -6.60
CA ASN A 20 20.17 1.35 -7.71
C ASN A 20 21.24 2.41 -7.99
N LYS A 21 22.48 2.13 -7.58
CA LYS A 21 23.54 3.14 -7.46
C LYS A 21 23.07 4.27 -6.54
N ASP A 22 23.09 5.51 -7.00
CA ASP A 22 22.76 6.70 -6.21
C ASP A 22 21.30 7.16 -6.41
N THR A 23 20.44 6.32 -6.98
CA THR A 23 19.03 6.65 -7.25
C THR A 23 18.09 5.64 -6.62
N VAL A 24 17.08 6.15 -5.90
CA VAL A 24 15.96 5.33 -5.42
C VAL A 24 15.11 4.93 -6.62
N TYR A 25 15.01 3.63 -6.88
CA TYR A 25 14.14 3.12 -7.94
C TYR A 25 12.91 2.41 -7.39
N GLU A 26 12.92 2.07 -6.10
CA GLU A 26 11.79 1.47 -5.42
C GLU A 26 11.67 2.00 -3.99
N VAL A 27 10.45 2.18 -3.52
CA VAL A 27 10.14 2.48 -2.12
C VAL A 27 9.10 1.48 -1.66
N ASN A 28 9.43 0.69 -0.64
CA ASN A 28 8.47 -0.18 0.02
C ASN A 28 7.92 0.56 1.23
N SER A 29 6.63 0.88 1.22
CA SER A 29 5.96 1.56 2.33
C SER A 29 4.92 0.64 2.96
N THR A 30 4.98 0.47 4.27
CA THR A 30 3.97 -0.27 5.06
C THR A 30 3.12 0.73 5.85
N TYR A 31 1.82 0.52 5.83
CA TYR A 31 0.82 1.32 6.53
C TYR A 31 0.17 0.46 7.61
N SER A 32 -0.17 1.08 8.74
CA SER A 32 -1.04 0.51 9.77
C SER A 32 -1.78 1.62 10.51
N TYR A 33 -2.90 1.28 11.15
CA TYR A 33 -3.51 2.20 12.11
C TYR A 33 -2.70 2.23 13.41
N THR A 34 -2.44 3.43 13.95
CA THR A 34 -1.76 3.58 15.25
C THR A 34 -2.55 2.96 16.41
N ALA A 35 -3.87 2.83 16.24
CA ALA A 35 -4.80 2.27 17.23
C ALA A 35 -5.13 0.79 16.97
N TRP A 36 -4.38 0.10 16.10
CA TRP A 36 -4.65 -1.29 15.78
C TRP A 36 -4.60 -2.19 17.02
N ALA A 37 -5.60 -3.06 17.13
CA ALA A 37 -5.60 -4.18 18.06
C ALA A 37 -6.41 -5.35 17.50
N PRO A 38 -6.10 -6.62 17.83
CA PRO A 38 -6.81 -7.79 17.28
C PRO A 38 -8.31 -7.82 17.56
N TRP A 39 -8.77 -7.13 18.62
CA TRP A 39 -10.18 -7.04 19.00
C TRP A 39 -10.89 -5.81 18.45
N ASN A 40 -10.18 -4.94 17.73
CA ASN A 40 -10.72 -3.72 17.14
C ASN A 40 -10.93 -3.92 15.64
N GLU A 41 -12.06 -4.54 15.27
CA GLU A 41 -12.40 -4.87 13.88
C GLU A 41 -12.37 -3.63 12.96
N GLY A 42 -12.70 -2.45 13.48
CA GLY A 42 -12.63 -1.18 12.74
C GLY A 42 -11.22 -0.65 12.50
N THR A 43 -10.18 -1.47 12.73
CA THR A 43 -8.79 -1.17 12.37
C THR A 43 -8.16 -2.27 11.53
N SER A 44 -8.93 -3.16 10.92
CA SER A 44 -8.35 -4.21 10.07
C SER A 44 -7.68 -3.65 8.80
N SER A 45 -6.82 -4.48 8.20
CA SER A 45 -6.20 -4.28 6.89
C SER A 45 -7.20 -4.03 5.76
N ASP A 46 -8.41 -4.61 5.84
CA ASP A 46 -9.46 -4.39 4.83
C ASP A 46 -9.86 -2.91 4.75
N PHE A 47 -10.18 -2.30 5.90
CA PHE A 47 -10.51 -0.86 5.96
C PHE A 47 -9.30 -0.01 5.60
N LEU A 48 -8.11 -0.41 6.07
CA LEU A 48 -6.87 0.28 5.78
C LEU A 48 -6.55 0.27 4.28
N MET A 49 -6.84 -0.81 3.58
CA MET A 49 -6.59 -0.95 2.15
C MET A 49 -7.37 0.08 1.35
N ASP A 50 -8.66 0.21 1.65
CA ASP A 50 -9.53 1.19 0.99
C ASP A 50 -9.09 2.63 1.32
N GLU A 51 -8.74 2.94 2.57
CA GLU A 51 -8.24 4.26 2.95
C GLU A 51 -6.90 4.61 2.29
N VAL A 52 -5.92 3.70 2.33
CA VAL A 52 -4.61 3.91 1.70
C VAL A 52 -4.74 4.04 0.19
N LYS A 53 -5.61 3.24 -0.44
CA LYS A 53 -5.91 3.38 -1.87
C LYS A 53 -6.44 4.77 -2.17
N ASN A 54 -7.48 5.23 -1.47
CA ASN A 54 -8.08 6.55 -1.70
C ASN A 54 -7.05 7.68 -1.52
N ILE A 55 -6.22 7.61 -0.47
CA ILE A 55 -5.13 8.58 -0.23
C ILE A 55 -4.17 8.63 -1.42
N LEU A 56 -3.78 7.47 -1.95
CA LEU A 56 -2.84 7.40 -3.06
C LEU A 56 -3.48 7.81 -4.39
N GLU A 57 -4.75 7.50 -4.62
CA GLU A 57 -5.51 7.98 -5.78
C GLU A 57 -5.56 9.51 -5.80
N ASP A 58 -5.86 10.13 -4.66
CA ASP A 58 -5.87 11.59 -4.50
C ASP A 58 -4.49 12.22 -4.72
N TRP A 59 -3.43 11.63 -4.16
CA TRP A 59 -2.07 12.18 -4.26
C TRP A 59 -1.47 12.06 -5.67
N TYR A 60 -1.74 10.96 -6.37
CA TYR A 60 -1.12 10.66 -7.66
C TYR A 60 -2.03 10.89 -8.85
N GLY A 61 -3.33 11.18 -8.63
CA GLY A 61 -4.31 11.45 -9.66
C GLY A 61 -4.51 10.27 -10.60
N SER A 62 -4.52 9.06 -10.07
CA SER A 62 -4.60 7.82 -10.86
C SER A 62 -5.36 6.73 -10.14
N ASP A 63 -6.39 6.19 -10.78
CA ASP A 63 -7.21 5.11 -10.23
C ASP A 63 -6.42 3.79 -10.17
N PHE A 64 -6.69 2.97 -9.16
CA PHE A 64 -6.15 1.63 -9.05
C PHE A 64 -7.04 0.59 -9.72
N LEU A 65 -6.41 -0.30 -10.47
CA LEU A 65 -7.01 -1.50 -11.05
C LEU A 65 -6.87 -2.66 -10.07
N SER A 66 -7.95 -3.43 -9.89
CA SER A 66 -7.91 -4.71 -9.18
C SER A 66 -7.43 -5.82 -10.11
N ILE A 67 -6.49 -6.64 -9.65
CA ILE A 67 -5.93 -7.78 -10.38
C ILE A 67 -5.86 -8.97 -9.43
N GLU A 68 -6.31 -10.14 -9.89
CA GLU A 68 -6.09 -11.42 -9.21
C GLU A 68 -4.61 -11.78 -9.24
N ASN A 69 -4.04 -12.10 -8.09
CA ASN A 69 -2.65 -12.52 -8.05
C ASN A 69 -2.49 -13.88 -8.76
N PRO A 70 -1.57 -14.03 -9.74
CA PRO A 70 -1.40 -15.30 -10.41
C PRO A 70 -0.80 -16.41 -9.52
N LYS A 71 -0.35 -16.08 -8.30
CA LYS A 71 0.27 -17.02 -7.36
C LYS A 71 -0.62 -17.44 -6.20
N ASN A 72 -1.64 -16.65 -5.86
CA ASN A 72 -2.61 -16.92 -4.81
C ASN A 72 -3.93 -16.22 -5.14
N ASP A 73 -5.05 -16.61 -4.53
CA ASP A 73 -6.36 -16.02 -4.84
C ASP A 73 -6.54 -14.60 -4.24
N ASP A 74 -5.45 -13.94 -3.82
CA ASP A 74 -5.50 -12.61 -3.22
C ASP A 74 -5.68 -11.53 -4.30
N VAL A 75 -6.41 -10.49 -3.93
CA VAL A 75 -6.60 -9.30 -4.77
C VAL A 75 -5.45 -8.32 -4.55
N LEU A 76 -4.82 -7.90 -5.64
CA LEU A 76 -3.80 -6.86 -5.65
C LEU A 76 -4.39 -5.62 -6.34
N PHE A 77 -4.10 -4.44 -5.81
CA PHE A 77 -4.42 -3.20 -6.50
C PHE A 77 -3.16 -2.62 -7.15
N VAL A 78 -3.26 -2.19 -8.40
CA VAL A 78 -2.14 -1.57 -9.11
C VAL A 78 -2.56 -0.34 -9.89
N THR A 79 -1.70 0.66 -9.89
CA THR A 79 -1.78 1.77 -10.84
C THR A 79 -0.41 2.04 -11.46
N VAL A 80 -0.41 2.58 -12.68
CA VAL A 80 0.80 2.96 -13.42
C VAL A 80 0.63 4.36 -13.95
N ASN A 81 1.51 5.26 -13.51
CA ASN A 81 1.59 6.64 -14.01
C ASN A 81 3.01 6.89 -14.56
N GLY A 82 3.11 7.05 -15.88
CA GLY A 82 4.39 7.14 -16.58
C GLY A 82 5.24 5.88 -16.39
N ASN A 83 6.43 6.01 -15.83
CA ASN A 83 7.32 4.89 -15.49
C ASN A 83 7.14 4.36 -14.06
N ARG A 84 6.26 4.97 -13.24
CA ARG A 84 6.02 4.55 -11.86
C ARG A 84 4.85 3.59 -11.80
N ARG A 85 5.07 2.40 -11.23
CA ARG A 85 4.03 1.50 -10.75
C ARG A 85 3.87 1.69 -9.25
N ILE A 86 2.63 1.71 -8.77
CA ILE A 86 2.30 1.58 -7.35
C ILE A 86 1.46 0.31 -7.22
N THR A 87 1.90 -0.61 -6.37
CA THR A 87 1.18 -1.85 -6.09
C THR A 87 0.81 -1.89 -4.61
N LEU A 88 -0.47 -2.07 -4.31
CA LEU A 88 -0.98 -2.28 -2.97
C LEU A 88 -1.26 -3.77 -2.74
N THR A 89 -0.80 -4.25 -1.60
CA THR A 89 -0.97 -5.64 -1.16
C THR A 89 -1.24 -5.69 0.32
N GLU A 90 -2.14 -6.56 0.75
CA GLU A 90 -2.27 -6.92 2.15
C GLU A 90 -1.06 -7.76 2.58
N ILE A 91 -0.54 -7.51 3.78
CA ILE A 91 0.58 -8.26 4.37
C ILE A 91 0.11 -9.08 5.58
N SER A 92 -0.85 -8.56 6.34
CA SER A 92 -1.49 -9.20 7.48
C SER A 92 -2.75 -8.40 7.85
N ASP A 93 -3.56 -8.91 8.79
CA ASP A 93 -4.73 -8.25 9.38
C ASP A 93 -4.48 -6.82 9.92
N ARG A 94 -3.21 -6.42 10.06
CA ARG A 94 -2.77 -5.10 10.52
C ARG A 94 -2.26 -4.19 9.40
N GLU A 95 -1.66 -4.77 8.37
CA GLU A 95 -0.69 -4.07 7.53
C GLU A 95 -1.03 -4.14 6.05
N VAL A 96 -1.01 -2.98 5.40
CA VAL A 96 -1.08 -2.83 3.94
C VAL A 96 0.26 -2.30 3.44
N ARG A 97 0.75 -2.83 2.34
CA ARG A 97 1.99 -2.37 1.71
C ARG A 97 1.72 -1.70 0.39
N ALA A 98 2.26 -0.49 0.20
CA ALA A 98 2.43 0.14 -1.10
C ALA A 98 3.88 0.00 -1.58
N ARG A 99 4.06 -0.63 -2.73
CA ARG A 99 5.35 -0.73 -3.42
C ARG A 99 5.37 0.21 -4.60
N PHE A 100 6.17 1.25 -4.49
CA PHE A 100 6.44 2.21 -5.56
C PHE A 100 7.65 1.72 -6.35
N THR A 101 7.55 1.53 -7.66
CA THR A 101 8.65 1.01 -8.48
C THR A 101 8.79 1.79 -9.79
N ASP A 102 10.01 2.20 -10.13
CA ASP A 102 10.37 2.65 -11.48
C ASP A 102 10.56 1.44 -12.41
N LEU A 103 9.59 1.25 -13.31
CA LEU A 103 9.54 0.14 -14.26
C LEU A 103 10.71 0.17 -15.26
N SER A 104 11.28 1.35 -15.54
CA SER A 104 12.41 1.48 -16.48
C SER A 104 13.70 0.92 -15.89
N VAL A 105 13.87 1.05 -14.56
CA VAL A 105 15.00 0.50 -13.83
C VAL A 105 14.77 -0.98 -13.53
N GLU A 106 13.57 -1.35 -13.06
CA GLU A 106 13.19 -2.74 -12.79
C GLU A 106 13.46 -3.64 -14.02
N LYS A 107 13.07 -3.18 -15.21
CA LYS A 107 13.31 -3.90 -16.47
C LYS A 107 14.79 -4.11 -16.79
N LYS A 108 15.67 -3.17 -16.42
CA LYS A 108 17.12 -3.28 -16.63
C LYS A 108 17.78 -4.24 -15.65
N LEU A 109 17.26 -4.33 -14.42
CA LEU A 109 17.78 -5.21 -13.37
C LEU A 109 17.34 -6.67 -13.54
N LYS A 110 16.21 -6.92 -14.20
CA LYS A 110 15.68 -8.27 -14.49
C LYS A 110 16.25 -8.91 -15.77
N LYS A 111 17.02 -8.16 -16.56
CA LYS A 111 17.73 -8.66 -17.75
C LYS A 111 19.11 -9.15 -17.37
#